data_AF-A0A0C9UB45-F1
#
_entry.id   AF-A0A0C9UB45-F1
#
_cell.length_a   1.000
_cell.length_b   1.000
_cell.length_c   1.000
_cell.angle_alpha   90.00
_cell.angle_beta   90.00
_cell.angle_gamma   90.00
#
_symmetry.space_group_name_H-M   'P 1'
#
loop_
_entity.id
_entity.type
_entity.pdbx_description
1 polymer ?
#
loop_
_entity_poly.entity_id
_entity_poly.type
_entity_poly.pdbx_seq_one_letter_code
_entity_poly.pdbx_strand_id
1 'polypeptide(L)'
;GADGKLIIWSIPKKEREDIICCNANGDITDIVWASLKPNELSLIFSCADGTIHVYNANLEPVALNFKHIHTFNGFAGPIEKMDFDPFQHRLAAVGEGELRVWDLDSDWSFSLHATELSTGYIAKTVHFFDQGRGVLVGFLKSHRM
;
A
#
# COMPACT_ATOMS: atom_id res chain seq x y z
N GLY A 1 22.02 4.84 -1.59
CA GLY A 1 20.69 4.23 -1.65
C GLY A 1 19.75 5.18 -0.96
N ALA A 2 18.57 5.41 -1.49
CA ALA A 2 17.57 6.19 -0.79
C ALA A 2 16.94 5.27 0.27
N ASP A 3 17.38 5.38 1.52
CA ASP A 3 16.79 4.62 2.61
C ASP A 3 15.49 5.31 3.00
N GLY A 4 14.37 4.73 2.58
CA GLY A 4 13.04 5.17 3.01
C GLY A 4 12.87 4.91 4.51
N LYS A 5 12.17 5.82 5.20
CA LYS A 5 11.91 5.69 6.63
C LYS A 5 10.47 6.01 6.97
N LEU A 6 9.85 5.09 7.69
CA LEU A 6 8.55 5.29 8.32
C LEU A 6 8.74 5.51 9.82
N ILE A 7 7.92 6.40 10.37
CA ILE A 7 7.94 6.72 11.79
C ILE A 7 6.57 6.40 12.36
N ILE A 8 6.53 5.54 13.37
CA ILE A 8 5.34 5.30 14.17
C ILE A 8 5.45 6.18 15.41
N TRP A 9 4.48 7.08 15.57
CA TRP A 9 4.50 8.08 16.63
C TRP A 9 3.21 8.03 17.44
N SER A 10 3.35 8.03 18.76
CA SER A 10 2.24 7.92 19.70
C SER A 10 1.78 9.29 20.18
N ILE A 11 0.56 9.66 19.79
CA ILE A 11 -0.07 10.88 20.28
C ILE A 11 -0.20 10.89 21.82
N PRO A 12 -0.67 9.81 22.48
CA PRO A 12 -0.81 9.82 23.93
C PRO A 12 0.53 9.90 24.68
N LYS A 13 1.54 9.14 24.23
CA LYS A 13 2.88 9.12 24.87
C LYS A 13 3.75 10.32 24.50
N LYS A 14 3.39 11.03 23.42
CA LYS A 14 4.16 12.14 22.83
C LYS A 14 5.57 11.75 22.43
N GLU A 15 5.77 10.50 22.03
CA GLU A 15 7.06 9.96 21.64
C GLU A 15 6.94 9.06 20.43
N ARG A 16 8.08 8.81 19.80
CA ARG A 16 8.21 7.84 18.72
C ARG A 16 8.20 6.43 19.30
N GLU A 17 7.27 5.60 18.86
CA GLU A 17 7.21 4.19 19.27
C GLU A 17 8.14 3.32 18.44
N ASP A 18 8.21 3.55 17.12
CA ASP A 18 8.98 2.69 16.23
C ASP A 18 9.53 3.45 15.00
N ILE A 19 10.55 2.84 14.38
CA ILE A 19 11.10 3.22 13.08
C ILE A 19 11.19 1.98 12.21
N ILE A 20 10.58 2.05 11.04
CA ILE A 20 10.80 1.07 9.98
C ILE A 20 11.73 1.72 8.97
N CYS A 21 12.98 1.23 8.93
CA CYS A 21 13.91 1.53 7.85
C CYS A 21 13.65 0.52 6.74
N CYS A 22 13.29 0.99 5.55
CA CYS A 22 13.08 0.14 4.40
C CYS A 22 14.17 0.37 3.36
N ASN A 23 14.75 -0.73 2.89
CA ASN A 23 15.65 -0.74 1.74
C ASN A 23 14.82 -0.70 0.45
N ALA A 24 13.91 0.27 0.35
CA ALA A 24 13.15 0.52 -0.87
C ALA A 24 14.09 1.14 -1.92
N ASN A 25 13.98 0.75 -3.19
CA ASN A 25 14.76 1.37 -4.26
C ASN A 25 14.04 2.60 -4.83
N GLY A 26 13.41 3.40 -3.96
CA GLY A 26 12.67 4.59 -4.35
C GLY A 26 11.96 5.24 -3.16
N ASP A 27 11.44 6.43 -3.38
CA ASP A 27 10.68 7.18 -2.37
C ASP A 27 9.40 6.43 -1.99
N ILE A 28 9.04 6.47 -0.70
CA ILE A 28 7.74 5.97 -0.23
C ILE A 28 6.66 6.92 -0.75
N THR A 29 5.71 6.41 -1.51
CA THR A 29 4.69 7.22 -2.20
C THR A 29 3.35 7.21 -1.49
N ASP A 30 2.97 6.10 -0.87
CA ASP A 30 1.72 6.00 -0.13
C ASP A 30 1.78 4.94 0.97
N ILE A 31 0.89 5.07 1.95
CA ILE A 31 0.84 4.23 3.15
C ILE A 31 -0.62 3.95 3.51
N VAL A 32 -0.97 2.70 3.75
CA VAL A 32 -2.29 2.27 4.22
C VAL A 32 -2.19 1.31 5.39
N TRP A 33 -3.19 1.36 6.26
CA TRP A 33 -3.38 0.38 7.34
C TRP A 33 -4.31 -0.73 6.86
N ALA A 34 -4.01 -1.96 7.26
CA ALA A 34 -4.79 -3.13 6.92
C ALA A 34 -4.78 -4.16 8.05
N SER A 35 -5.79 -5.03 8.08
CA SER A 35 -5.93 -6.09 9.06
C SER A 35 -6.66 -7.27 8.42
N LEU A 36 -5.97 -8.39 8.22
CA LEU A 36 -6.55 -9.62 7.69
C LEU A 36 -6.89 -10.65 8.77
N LYS A 37 -6.34 -10.47 9.98
CA LYS A 37 -6.54 -11.35 11.12
C LYS A 37 -6.94 -10.55 12.36
N PRO A 38 -7.72 -11.14 13.29
CA PRO A 38 -7.95 -10.54 14.59
C PRO A 38 -6.62 -10.29 15.32
N ASN A 39 -6.54 -9.17 16.04
CA ASN A 39 -5.39 -8.79 16.88
C ASN A 39 -4.06 -8.57 16.13
N GLU A 40 -4.13 -8.38 14.81
CA GLU A 40 -3.02 -8.04 13.95
C GLU A 40 -3.25 -6.64 13.37
N LEU A 41 -2.19 -5.83 13.31
CA LEU A 41 -2.18 -4.58 12.56
C LEU A 41 -1.07 -4.63 11.53
N SER A 42 -1.44 -4.45 10.27
CA SER A 42 -0.49 -4.44 9.17
C SER A 42 -0.38 -3.07 8.52
N LEU A 43 0.86 -2.72 8.20
CA LEU A 43 1.24 -1.53 7.49
C LEU A 43 1.65 -1.94 6.07
N ILE A 44 0.98 -1.36 5.09
CA ILE A 44 1.33 -1.55 3.68
C ILE A 44 1.78 -0.19 3.15
N PHE A 45 2.92 -0.15 2.47
CA PHE A 45 3.37 1.07 1.81
C PHE A 45 3.93 0.76 0.43
N SER A 46 3.80 1.74 -0.46
CA SER A 46 4.27 1.65 -1.84
C SER A 46 5.46 2.57 -2.07
N CYS A 47 6.22 2.24 -3.11
CA CYS A 47 7.41 2.96 -3.48
C CYS A 47 7.40 3.38 -4.95
N ALA A 48 8.21 4.40 -5.28
CA ALA A 48 8.37 4.92 -6.64
C ALA A 48 9.06 3.92 -7.60
N ASP A 49 9.61 2.82 -7.09
CA ASP A 49 10.15 1.71 -7.88
C ASP A 49 9.10 0.64 -8.26
N GLY A 50 7.84 0.84 -7.86
CA GLY A 50 6.75 -0.08 -8.12
C GLY A 50 6.62 -1.22 -7.11
N THR A 51 7.40 -1.19 -6.03
CA THR A 51 7.32 -2.18 -4.95
C THR A 51 6.26 -1.81 -3.92
N ILE A 52 5.64 -2.84 -3.35
CA ILE A 52 4.70 -2.76 -2.23
C ILE A 52 5.29 -3.59 -1.10
N HIS A 53 5.39 -3.00 0.09
CA HIS A 53 5.97 -3.62 1.27
C HIS A 53 4.90 -3.84 2.31
N VAL A 54 4.91 -5.02 2.94
CA VAL A 54 3.95 -5.40 3.97
C VAL A 54 4.71 -5.68 5.26
N TYR A 55 4.29 -4.98 6.32
CA TYR A 55 4.76 -5.17 7.68
C TYR A 55 3.58 -5.48 8.59
N ASN A 56 3.82 -6.25 9.65
CA ASN A 56 2.79 -6.69 10.58
C ASN A 56 3.28 -6.53 12.02
N ALA A 57 2.40 -6.08 12.91
CA ALA A 57 2.56 -6.10 14.35
C ALA A 57 1.36 -6.77 15.04
N ASN A 58 1.63 -7.56 16.08
CA ASN A 58 0.60 -8.09 16.98
C ASN A 58 0.16 -7.03 18.01
N LEU A 59 -1.12 -7.00 18.36
CA LEU A 59 -1.72 -5.99 19.25
C LEU A 59 -1.62 -6.31 20.76
N GLU A 60 -1.13 -7.48 21.19
CA GLU A 60 -1.09 -7.88 22.62
C GLU A 60 0.26 -8.50 23.09
N PRO A 61 0.77 -8.17 24.30
CA PRO A 61 0.87 -6.79 24.78
C PRO A 61 2.24 -6.50 25.45
N VAL A 62 3.07 -5.65 24.84
CA VAL A 62 3.97 -4.68 25.55
C VAL A 62 4.32 -3.50 24.62
N ALA A 63 4.56 -3.77 23.34
CA ALA A 63 4.86 -2.75 22.32
C ALA A 63 4.51 -3.28 20.91
N LEU A 64 4.03 -2.39 20.04
CA LEU A 64 3.95 -2.69 18.61
C LEU A 64 5.37 -2.92 18.09
N ASN A 65 5.57 -4.02 17.39
CA ASN A 65 6.84 -4.34 16.74
C ASN A 65 6.53 -4.80 15.32
N PHE A 66 6.73 -3.89 14.36
CA PHE A 66 6.45 -4.16 12.96
C PHE A 66 7.56 -5.00 12.35
N LYS A 67 7.19 -6.20 11.89
CA LYS A 67 8.11 -7.10 11.18
C LYS A 67 7.76 -7.12 9.71
N HIS A 68 8.80 -7.07 8.87
CA HIS A 68 8.66 -7.28 7.43
C HIS A 68 8.11 -8.68 7.18
N ILE A 69 7.05 -8.75 6.37
CA ILE A 69 6.42 -10.01 5.95
C ILE A 69 6.82 -10.32 4.52
N HIS A 70 6.63 -9.35 3.63
CA HIS A 70 6.83 -9.55 2.20
C HIS A 70 7.05 -8.24 1.46
N THR A 71 7.76 -8.31 0.33
CA THR A 71 7.86 -7.24 -0.67
C THR A 71 7.39 -7.79 -2.00
N PHE A 72 6.39 -7.13 -2.58
CA PHE A 72 5.74 -7.50 -3.82
C PHE A 72 6.07 -6.47 -4.92
N ASN A 73 6.40 -6.96 -6.12
CA ASN A 73 6.62 -6.09 -7.29
C ASN A 73 5.29 -5.89 -8.01
N GLY A 74 4.56 -4.84 -7.62
CA GLY A 74 3.22 -4.57 -8.12
C GLY A 74 3.20 -3.85 -9.46
N PHE A 75 4.17 -2.96 -9.70
CA PHE A 75 4.29 -2.16 -10.91
C PHE A 75 5.73 -2.15 -11.43
N ALA A 76 5.91 -1.84 -12.72
CA ALA A 76 7.24 -1.64 -13.31
C ALA A 76 7.78 -0.21 -13.10
N GLY A 77 6.92 0.69 -12.61
CA GLY A 77 7.22 2.10 -12.38
C GLY A 77 6.50 2.61 -11.13
N PRO A 78 6.49 3.93 -10.92
CA PRO A 78 6.02 4.52 -9.68
C PRO A 78 4.56 4.20 -9.37
N ILE A 79 4.32 3.69 -8.17
CA ILE A 79 2.97 3.66 -7.60
C ILE A 79 2.69 5.06 -7.06
N GLU A 80 1.54 5.62 -7.44
CA GLU A 80 1.12 6.98 -7.08
C GLU A 80 0.19 6.98 -5.87
N LYS A 81 -0.67 5.96 -5.74
CA LYS A 81 -1.65 5.86 -4.67
C LYS A 81 -2.07 4.41 -4.44
N MET A 82 -2.43 4.08 -3.20
CA MET A 82 -3.08 2.83 -2.82
C MET A 82 -4.34 3.08 -2.00
N ASP A 83 -5.24 2.11 -2.01
CA ASP A 83 -6.35 2.01 -1.06
C ASP A 83 -6.63 0.54 -0.70
N PHE A 84 -7.05 0.29 0.53
CA PHE A 84 -7.31 -1.05 1.05
C PHE A 84 -8.79 -1.21 1.40
N ASP A 85 -9.40 -2.27 0.86
CA ASP A 85 -10.75 -2.69 1.22
C ASP A 85 -10.73 -3.76 2.31
N PRO A 86 -11.21 -3.43 3.53
CA PRO A 86 -11.29 -4.40 4.61
C PRO A 86 -12.46 -5.39 4.46
N PHE A 87 -13.42 -5.15 3.57
CA PHE A 87 -14.59 -6.03 3.43
C PHE A 87 -14.32 -7.26 2.55
N GLN A 88 -13.63 -7.08 1.43
CA GLN A 88 -13.24 -8.16 0.52
C GLN A 88 -11.75 -8.51 0.61
N HIS A 89 -11.00 -7.86 1.52
CA HIS A 89 -9.55 -8.01 1.64
C HIS A 89 -8.82 -7.73 0.32
N ARG A 90 -9.05 -6.55 -0.25
CA ARG A 90 -8.43 -6.15 -1.52
C ARG A 90 -7.51 -4.96 -1.35
N LEU A 91 -6.45 -4.94 -2.13
CA LEU A 91 -5.62 -3.75 -2.32
C LEU A 91 -5.81 -3.25 -3.73
N ALA A 92 -6.13 -1.97 -3.88
CA ALA A 92 -6.09 -1.27 -5.16
C ALA A 92 -4.88 -0.34 -5.15
N ALA A 93 -4.17 -0.28 -6.27
CA ALA A 93 -3.08 0.67 -6.45
C ALA A 93 -3.09 1.20 -7.88
N VAL A 94 -2.59 2.42 -8.04
CA VAL A 94 -2.48 3.10 -9.33
C VAL A 94 -1.07 3.62 -9.54
N GLY A 95 -0.61 3.57 -10.78
CA GLY A 95 0.70 4.05 -11.18
C GLY A 95 0.75 4.22 -12.70
N GLU A 96 1.45 5.27 -13.15
CA GLU A 96 1.41 5.69 -14.56
C GLU A 96 -0.03 5.74 -15.07
N GLY A 97 -0.43 4.98 -16.07
CA GLY A 97 -1.82 4.93 -16.58
C GLY A 97 -2.62 3.71 -16.13
N GLU A 98 -2.14 2.93 -15.17
CA GLU A 98 -2.68 1.60 -14.84
C GLU A 98 -3.29 1.56 -13.42
N LEU A 99 -4.48 0.97 -13.32
CA LEU A 99 -5.08 0.49 -12.07
C LEU A 99 -4.78 -1.00 -11.94
N ARG A 100 -4.35 -1.45 -10.76
CA ARG A 100 -4.35 -2.87 -10.39
C ARG A 100 -5.11 -3.08 -9.09
N VAL A 101 -5.86 -4.17 -9.03
CA VAL A 101 -6.57 -4.64 -7.84
C VAL A 101 -6.14 -6.06 -7.56
N TRP A 102 -5.78 -6.35 -6.32
CA TRP A 102 -5.43 -7.70 -5.86
C TRP A 102 -6.34 -8.15 -4.74
N ASP A 103 -6.68 -9.44 -4.75
CA ASP A 103 -7.19 -10.13 -3.57
C ASP A 103 -6.00 -10.52 -2.68
N LEU A 104 -6.17 -10.37 -1.36
CA LEU A 104 -5.17 -10.66 -0.34
C LEU A 104 -5.62 -11.82 0.54
N ASP A 105 -4.79 -12.86 0.59
CA ASP A 105 -4.99 -13.99 1.50
C ASP A 105 -4.40 -13.71 2.89
N SER A 106 -4.79 -14.51 3.88
CA SER A 106 -4.37 -14.38 5.28
C SER A 106 -2.85 -14.47 5.51
N ASP A 107 -2.10 -14.94 4.52
CA ASP A 107 -0.63 -15.00 4.52
C ASP A 107 0.03 -13.81 3.79
N TRP A 108 -0.76 -12.80 3.41
CA TRP A 108 -0.34 -11.64 2.64
C TRP A 108 0.12 -11.97 1.21
N SER A 109 -0.29 -13.10 0.64
CA SER A 109 -0.11 -13.36 -0.78
C SER A 109 -1.07 -12.52 -1.64
N PHE A 110 -0.56 -12.05 -2.78
CA PHE A 110 -1.27 -11.19 -3.72
C PHE A 110 -1.70 -12.00 -4.93
N SER A 111 -2.99 -11.99 -5.25
CA SER A 111 -3.51 -12.54 -6.51
C SER A 111 -4.18 -11.42 -7.31
N LEU A 112 -3.82 -11.29 -8.60
CA LEU A 112 -4.37 -10.22 -9.44
C LEU A 112 -5.86 -10.46 -9.67
N HIS A 113 -6.68 -9.54 -9.17
CA HIS A 113 -8.13 -9.57 -9.30
C HIS A 113 -8.59 -8.86 -10.57
N ALA A 114 -8.10 -7.65 -10.82
CA ALA A 114 -8.44 -6.83 -11.97
C ALA A 114 -7.32 -5.86 -12.34
N THR A 115 -7.28 -5.45 -13.61
CA THR A 115 -6.44 -4.35 -14.10
C THR A 115 -7.19 -3.54 -15.14
N GLU A 116 -6.89 -2.25 -15.23
CA GLU A 116 -7.39 -1.35 -16.27
C GLU A 116 -6.26 -0.41 -16.71
N LEU A 117 -6.04 -0.28 -18.02
CA LEU A 117 -5.00 0.57 -18.60
C LEU A 117 -5.62 1.75 -19.36
N SER A 118 -5.31 2.97 -18.92
CA SER A 118 -5.71 4.21 -19.57
C SER A 118 -4.54 4.84 -20.33
N THR A 119 -4.48 4.60 -21.63
CA THR A 119 -3.42 5.16 -22.49
C THR A 119 -3.57 6.67 -22.66
N GLY A 120 -2.46 7.41 -22.57
CA GLY A 120 -2.47 8.87 -22.64
C GLY A 120 -2.97 9.57 -21.37
N TYR A 121 -3.16 8.83 -20.28
CA TYR A 121 -3.49 9.37 -18.97
C TYR A 121 -2.52 8.85 -17.90
N ILE A 122 -2.49 9.55 -16.77
CA ILE A 122 -1.76 9.20 -15.56
C ILE A 122 -2.79 9.08 -14.43
N ALA A 123 -2.99 7.88 -13.90
CA ALA A 123 -3.75 7.61 -12.71
C ALA A 123 -3.03 8.21 -11.48
N LYS A 124 -3.78 8.96 -10.66
CA LYS A 124 -3.23 9.70 -9.51
C LYS A 124 -3.87 9.36 -8.18
N THR A 125 -5.10 8.87 -8.20
CA THR A 125 -5.78 8.48 -6.97
C THR A 125 -6.66 7.27 -7.22
N VAL A 126 -6.85 6.49 -6.18
CA VAL A 126 -7.70 5.30 -6.17
C VAL A 126 -8.40 5.22 -4.83
N HIS A 127 -9.70 4.90 -4.85
CA HIS A 127 -10.49 4.72 -3.64
C HIS A 127 -11.53 3.62 -3.81
N PHE A 128 -11.60 2.68 -2.87
CA PHE A 128 -12.71 1.75 -2.76
C PHE A 128 -13.96 2.47 -2.25
N PHE A 129 -15.12 2.02 -2.73
CA PHE A 129 -16.41 2.44 -2.22
C PHE A 129 -17.42 1.27 -2.33
N ASP A 130 -18.63 1.47 -1.81
CA ASP A 130 -19.70 0.47 -1.85
C ASP A 130 -19.27 -0.89 -1.27
N GLN A 131 -18.63 -0.87 -0.08
CA GLN A 131 -18.14 -2.07 0.61
C GLN A 131 -17.24 -2.96 -0.29
N GLY A 132 -16.35 -2.33 -1.05
CA GLY A 132 -15.39 -3.04 -1.91
C GLY A 132 -15.91 -3.48 -3.27
N ARG A 133 -17.17 -3.15 -3.60
CA ARG A 133 -17.77 -3.50 -4.90
C ARG A 133 -17.38 -2.53 -6.02
N GLY A 134 -16.98 -1.31 -5.67
CA GLY A 134 -16.57 -0.28 -6.61
C GLY A 134 -15.20 0.29 -6.29
N VAL A 135 -14.49 0.72 -7.33
CA VAL A 135 -13.26 1.50 -7.24
C VAL A 135 -13.42 2.79 -8.04
N LEU A 136 -13.07 3.91 -7.45
CA LEU A 136 -12.99 5.21 -8.12
C LEU A 136 -11.53 5.50 -8.45
N VAL A 137 -11.24 5.82 -9.72
CA VAL A 137 -9.89 6.20 -10.16
C VAL A 137 -9.91 7.61 -10.75
N GLY A 138 -8.99 8.45 -10.30
CA GLY A 138 -8.76 9.77 -10.86
C GLY A 138 -7.58 9.76 -11.82
N PHE A 139 -7.83 10.17 -13.07
CA PHE A 139 -6.82 10.26 -14.12
C PHE A 139 -6.52 11.73 -14.50
N LEU A 140 -5.25 12.03 -14.78
CA LEU A 140 -4.78 13.27 -15.39
C LEU A 140 -4.31 12.99 -16.81
N LYS A 141 -4.50 13.92 -17.73
CA LYS A 141 -3.98 13.74 -19.10
C LYS A 141 -2.45 13.72 -19.08
N SER A 142 -1.85 12.73 -19.73
CA SER A 142 -0.41 12.69 -19.96
C SER A 142 -0.04 13.73 -21.03
N HIS A 143 0.95 14.56 -20.74
CA HIS A 143 1.57 15.45 -21.73
C HIS A 143 2.80 14.82 -22.40
N ARG A 144 3.09 13.54 -22.15
CA ARG A 144 4.14 12.81 -22.86
C ARG A 144 3.58 12.35 -24.22
N MET A 145 3.89 13.13 -25.26
CA MET A 145 3.92 12.68 -26.67
C MET A 145 5.30 12.10 -26.97
#